data_AF-A0A7J9RLY5-F1
#
_entry.id   AF-A0A7J9RLY5-F1
#
_cell.length_a   1.000
_cell.length_b   1.000
_cell.length_c   1.000
_cell.angle_alpha   90.00
_cell.angle_beta   90.00
_cell.angle_gamma   90.00
#
_symmetry.space_group_name_H-M   'P 1'
#
loop_
_entity.id
_entity.type
_entity.pdbx_description
1 polymer ?
#
loop_
_entity_poly.entity_id
_entity_poly.type
_entity_poly.pdbx_seq_one_letter_code
_entity_poly.pdbx_strand_id
1 'polypeptide(L)'
;MRDTLGIEDLEPLSPLIHLQQGWNIISTPITLDANRDSLNEVLFGLDWTVAYTFCGATQQWVLLNGAHILRPCGAVYINIQEEGTGQIVPDSGISAPPSKELHYRWNLISLASLEGMDVELH
;
A
#
# COMPACT_ATOMS: atom_id res chain seq x y z
N MET A 1 15.35 42.05 12.83
CA MET A 1 15.84 40.78 12.30
C MET A 1 14.81 39.74 12.68
N ARG A 2 13.87 39.42 11.78
CA ARG A 2 12.83 38.41 12.00
C ARG A 2 13.26 37.21 11.19
N ASP A 3 13.71 36.16 11.88
CA ASP A 3 13.99 34.87 11.25
C ASP A 3 12.66 34.29 10.79
N THR A 4 12.47 34.32 9.48
CA THR A 4 11.38 33.59 8.81
C THR A 4 12.00 32.24 8.47
N LEU A 5 11.83 31.25 9.34
CA LEU A 5 12.19 29.88 9.01
C LEU A 5 11.31 29.46 7.82
N GLY A 6 11.95 29.25 6.67
CA GLY A 6 11.29 28.87 5.43
C GLY A 6 10.61 27.52 5.58
N ILE A 7 9.35 27.46 5.16
CA ILE A 7 8.60 26.22 4.93
C ILE A 7 9.02 25.65 3.56
N GLU A 8 10.33 25.62 3.27
CA GLU A 8 10.86 25.23 1.96
C GLU A 8 11.66 23.91 1.96
N ASP A 9 11.83 23.25 3.12
CA ASP A 9 12.66 22.03 3.21
C ASP A 9 11.98 20.84 3.92
N LEU A 10 10.64 20.79 3.92
CA LEU A 10 9.96 19.53 4.22
C LEU A 10 9.67 18.83 2.90
N GLU A 11 10.66 18.08 2.40
CA GLU A 11 10.36 16.90 1.57
C GLU A 11 9.16 16.20 2.23
N PRO A 12 8.01 16.04 1.54
CA PRO A 12 6.86 15.41 2.17
C PRO A 12 7.32 14.03 2.62
N LEU A 13 7.34 13.82 3.94
CA LEU A 13 7.75 12.55 4.52
C LEU A 13 6.88 11.48 3.86
N SER A 14 7.51 10.59 3.10
CA SER A 14 6.79 9.51 2.46
C SER A 14 6.04 8.74 3.54
N PRO A 15 4.74 8.46 3.35
CA PRO A 15 3.96 7.74 4.36
C PRO A 15 4.64 6.42 4.73
N LEU A 16 4.69 6.14 6.03
CA LEU A 16 5.18 4.87 6.56
C LEU A 16 3.99 3.94 6.84
N ILE A 17 4.18 2.66 6.55
CA ILE A 17 3.25 1.61 6.99
C ILE A 17 3.87 0.85 8.16
N HIS A 18 3.17 0.83 9.30
CA HIS A 18 3.57 0.02 10.45
C HIS A 18 3.06 -1.39 10.27
N LEU A 19 3.96 -2.37 10.34
CA LEU A 19 3.67 -3.78 10.20
C LEU A 19 3.99 -4.49 11.50
N GLN A 20 3.06 -5.32 11.95
CA GLN A 20 3.22 -6.11 13.16
C GLN A 20 3.85 -7.45 12.85
N GLN A 21 4.45 -8.10 13.85
CA GLN A 21 4.82 -9.50 13.71
C GLN A 21 3.57 -10.35 13.37
N GLY A 22 3.71 -11.25 12.39
CA GLY A 22 2.63 -12.10 11.89
C GLY A 22 1.99 -11.57 10.60
N TRP A 23 0.70 -11.87 10.41
CA TRP A 23 -0.01 -11.55 9.17
C TRP A 23 -0.49 -10.10 9.16
N ASN A 24 -0.09 -9.38 8.10
CA ASN A 24 -0.54 -8.03 7.79
C ASN A 24 -1.23 -8.03 6.42
N ILE A 25 -2.08 -7.03 6.18
CA ILE A 25 -2.59 -6.72 4.85
C ILE A 25 -1.99 -5.38 4.39
N ILE A 26 -1.35 -5.40 3.23
CA ILE A 26 -0.83 -4.20 2.57
C ILE A 26 -1.68 -3.91 1.36
N SER A 27 -2.02 -2.64 1.20
CA SER A 27 -2.72 -2.15 0.04
C SER A 27 -2.46 -0.67 -0.17
N THR A 28 -2.50 -0.22 -1.42
CA THR A 28 -2.32 1.17 -1.80
C THR A 28 -3.57 1.69 -2.51
N PRO A 29 -4.13 2.83 -2.08
CA PRO A 29 -5.26 3.44 -2.78
C PRO A 29 -4.81 4.23 -4.02
N ILE A 30 -3.51 4.45 -4.19
CA ILE A 30 -2.88 5.28 -5.22
C ILE A 30 -1.70 4.56 -5.86
N THR A 31 -1.26 5.05 -7.01
CA THR A 31 -0.06 4.57 -7.70
C THR A 31 1.18 5.00 -6.92
N LEU A 32 2.15 4.09 -6.80
CA LEU A 32 3.45 4.36 -6.18
C LEU A 32 4.47 4.75 -7.26
N ASP A 33 5.55 5.41 -6.84
CA ASP A 33 6.71 5.67 -7.69
C ASP A 33 7.21 4.36 -8.31
N ALA A 34 7.42 4.34 -9.63
CA ALA A 34 7.78 3.13 -10.37
C ALA A 34 9.12 2.50 -9.97
N ASN A 35 9.97 3.20 -9.19
CA ASN A 35 11.21 2.66 -8.63
C ASN A 35 11.05 2.25 -7.16
N ARG A 36 9.83 2.33 -6.61
CA ARG A 36 9.49 2.05 -5.21
C ARG A 36 8.09 1.43 -5.07
N ASP A 37 7.66 0.66 -6.07
CA ASP A 37 6.33 0.07 -6.14
C ASP A 37 6.31 -1.45 -5.90
N SER A 38 7.46 -2.09 -5.80
CA SER A 38 7.56 -3.53 -5.53
C SER A 38 7.54 -3.85 -4.03
N LEU A 39 7.15 -5.09 -3.68
CA LEU A 39 7.21 -5.56 -2.30
C LEU A 39 8.61 -5.42 -1.68
N ASN A 40 9.68 -5.71 -2.42
CA ASN A 40 11.05 -5.58 -1.94
C ASN A 40 11.45 -4.13 -1.63
N GLU A 41 10.95 -3.18 -2.40
CA GLU A 41 11.24 -1.76 -2.19
C GLU A 41 10.41 -1.21 -1.03
N VAL A 42 9.12 -1.53 -0.98
CA VAL A 42 8.20 -1.08 0.08
C VAL A 42 8.59 -1.65 1.44
N LEU A 43 9.09 -2.89 1.47
CA LEU A 43 9.45 -3.62 2.68
C LEU A 43 10.96 -3.72 2.88
N PHE A 44 11.71 -2.81 2.26
CA PHE A 44 13.16 -2.82 2.33
C PHE A 44 13.63 -2.82 3.79
N GLY A 45 14.49 -3.79 4.14
CA GLY A 45 15.03 -3.94 5.49
C GLY A 45 14.12 -4.70 6.48
N LEU A 46 12.93 -5.15 6.07
CA LEU A 46 12.07 -5.99 6.89
C LEU A 46 12.27 -7.47 6.59
N ASP A 47 12.19 -8.29 7.64
CA ASP A 47 12.18 -9.76 7.51
C ASP A 47 10.76 -10.27 7.27
N TRP A 48 10.52 -10.78 6.07
CA TRP A 48 9.25 -11.36 5.66
C TRP A 48 9.48 -12.64 4.86
N THR A 49 8.61 -13.62 5.07
CA THR A 49 8.82 -14.98 4.54
C THR A 49 7.90 -15.33 3.39
N VAL A 50 6.66 -14.83 3.43
CA VAL A 50 5.64 -15.22 2.47
C VAL A 50 4.64 -14.10 2.24
N ALA A 51 4.24 -13.93 0.97
CA ALA A 51 3.23 -12.98 0.56
C ALA A 51 2.23 -13.63 -0.41
N TYR A 52 0.95 -13.32 -0.27
CA TYR A 52 -0.12 -13.84 -1.11
C TYR A 52 -1.08 -12.75 -1.57
N THR A 53 -1.63 -12.91 -2.77
CA THR A 53 -2.82 -12.18 -3.21
C THR A 53 -3.88 -13.17 -3.67
N PHE A 54 -5.14 -12.75 -3.69
CA PHE A 54 -6.22 -13.53 -4.29
C PHE A 54 -6.48 -13.04 -5.71
N CYS A 55 -6.31 -13.93 -6.69
CA CYS A 55 -6.61 -13.64 -8.08
C CYS A 55 -8.10 -13.88 -8.36
N GLY A 56 -8.85 -12.81 -8.58
CA GLY A 56 -10.29 -12.90 -8.91
C GLY A 56 -10.56 -13.61 -10.24
N ALA A 57 -9.67 -13.52 -11.23
CA ALA A 57 -9.85 -14.19 -12.51
C ALA A 57 -9.78 -15.73 -12.39
N THR A 58 -8.83 -16.23 -11.59
CA THR A 58 -8.62 -17.69 -11.40
C THR A 58 -9.29 -18.24 -10.14
N GLN A 59 -9.82 -17.37 -9.27
CA GLN A 59 -10.42 -17.70 -7.97
C GLN A 59 -9.45 -18.48 -7.06
N GLN A 60 -8.18 -18.09 -7.05
CA GLN A 60 -7.11 -18.78 -6.32
C GLN A 60 -6.20 -17.81 -5.57
N TRP A 61 -5.65 -18.28 -4.45
CA TRP A 61 -4.52 -17.65 -3.79
C TRP A 61 -3.24 -17.86 -4.61
N VAL A 62 -2.50 -16.78 -4.83
CA VAL A 62 -1.26 -16.76 -5.61
C VAL A 62 -0.13 -16.32 -4.72
N LEU A 63 0.93 -17.15 -4.64
CA LEU A 63 2.17 -16.81 -3.96
C LEU A 63 2.90 -15.71 -4.73
N LEU A 64 3.33 -14.68 -4.01
CA LEU A 64 4.05 -13.54 -4.56
C LEU A 64 5.55 -13.65 -4.26
N ASN A 65 6.34 -13.04 -5.13
CA ASN A 65 7.76 -12.79 -4.89
C ASN A 65 7.99 -11.30 -4.59
N GLY A 66 9.20 -10.95 -4.18
CA GLY A 66 9.55 -9.58 -3.82
C GLY A 66 9.46 -8.57 -4.97
N ALA A 67 9.49 -9.02 -6.23
CA ALA A 67 9.34 -8.17 -7.41
C ALA A 67 7.87 -7.89 -7.77
N HIS A 68 6.91 -8.39 -7.00
CA HIS A 68 5.50 -8.09 -7.21
C HIS A 68 5.23 -6.60 -7.00
N ILE A 69 4.70 -5.96 -8.04
CA ILE A 69 4.30 -4.55 -8.04
C ILE A 69 2.96 -4.39 -7.33
N LEU A 70 2.92 -3.53 -6.31
CA LEU A 70 1.71 -3.11 -5.63
C LEU A 70 0.89 -2.18 -6.52
N ARG A 71 -0.16 -2.73 -7.12
CA ARG A 71 -1.10 -1.96 -7.93
C ARG A 71 -2.18 -1.31 -7.06
N PRO A 72 -2.63 -0.08 -7.42
CA PRO A 72 -3.76 0.55 -6.76
C PRO A 72 -4.98 -0.39 -6.67
N CYS A 73 -5.71 -0.30 -5.57
CA CYS A 73 -6.90 -1.12 -5.29
C CYS A 73 -6.64 -2.65 -5.21
N GLY A 74 -5.38 -3.10 -5.32
CA GLY A 74 -4.95 -4.45 -4.99
C GLY A 74 -4.60 -4.58 -3.52
N ALA A 75 -4.68 -5.78 -2.96
CA ALA A 75 -4.17 -6.06 -1.62
C ALA A 75 -3.34 -7.33 -1.60
N VAL A 76 -2.40 -7.37 -0.65
CA VAL A 76 -1.46 -8.46 -0.41
C VAL A 76 -1.49 -8.80 1.07
N TYR A 77 -1.61 -10.09 1.38
CA TYR A 77 -1.35 -10.60 2.71
C TYR A 77 0.11 -10.96 2.83
N ILE A 78 0.76 -10.51 3.89
CA ILE A 78 2.18 -10.76 4.12
C ILE A 78 2.44 -11.21 5.54
N ASN A 79 3.32 -12.19 5.71
CA ASN A 79 3.77 -12.64 7.02
C ASN A 79 5.13 -12.04 7.37
N ILE A 80 5.13 -11.15 8.36
CA ILE A 80 6.29 -10.43 8.86
C ILE A 80 6.85 -11.16 10.08
N GLN A 81 8.18 -11.34 10.15
CA GLN A 81 8.81 -12.07 11.23
C GLN A 81 9.08 -11.20 12.47
N GLU A 82 9.36 -9.93 12.25
CA GLU A 82 9.62 -8.92 13.29
C GLU A 82 8.92 -7.61 12.92
N GLU A 83 8.30 -6.96 13.89
CA GLU A 83 7.61 -5.69 13.65
C GLU A 83 8.53 -4.63 13.04
N GLY A 84 7.98 -3.76 12.20
CA GLY A 84 8.78 -2.73 11.56
C GLY A 84 7.97 -1.81 10.66
N THR A 85 8.67 -0.97 9.90
CA THR A 85 8.06 0.05 9.03
C THR A 85 8.49 -0.12 7.59
N GLY A 86 7.51 -0.20 6.69
CA GLY A 86 7.73 -0.05 5.25
C GLY A 86 7.55 1.39 4.80
N GLN A 87 8.15 1.77 3.68
CA GLN A 87 8.01 3.11 3.09
C GLN A 87 7.08 3.04 1.87
N ILE A 88 6.08 3.91 1.84
CA ILE A 88 5.18 4.10 0.70
C ILE A 88 5.54 5.42 0.04
N VAL A 89 5.97 5.38 -1.22
CA VAL A 89 6.30 6.58 -1.99
C VAL A 89 5.25 6.76 -3.09
N PRO A 90 4.34 7.73 -2.96
CA PRO A 90 3.37 8.07 -4.00
C PRO A 90 4.06 8.47 -5.30
N ASP A 91 3.46 8.11 -6.43
CA ASP A 91 3.82 8.74 -7.70
C ASP A 91 3.49 10.23 -7.66
N SER A 92 4.35 11.07 -8.24
CA SER A 92 4.18 12.53 -8.26
C SER A 92 3.38 13.03 -9.47
N GLY A 93 3.04 12.14 -10.41
CA GLY A 93 2.28 12.46 -11.61
C GLY A 93 0.79 12.61 -11.33
N ILE A 94 0.14 13.49 -12.10
CA ILE A 94 -1.33 13.52 -12.16
C ILE A 94 -1.79 12.24 -12.85
N SER A 95 -2.57 11.43 -12.14
CA SER A 95 -3.17 10.21 -12.68
C SER A 95 -4.70 10.26 -12.61
N ALA A 96 -5.36 9.52 -13.50
CA ALA A 96 -6.80 9.30 -13.38
C ALA A 96 -7.10 8.50 -12.09
N PRO A 97 -8.33 8.61 -11.52
CA PRO A 97 -8.70 7.81 -10.37
C PRO A 97 -8.43 6.32 -10.61
N PRO A 98 -7.76 5.62 -9.69
CA PRO A 98 -7.43 4.22 -9.86
C PRO A 98 -8.69 3.37 -9.91
N SER A 99 -8.64 2.29 -10.68
CA SER A 99 -9.74 1.33 -10.80
C SER A 99 -9.21 -0.10 -10.87
N LYS A 100 -10.06 -1.05 -10.49
CA LYS A 100 -9.78 -2.49 -10.56
C LYS A 100 -10.95 -3.22 -11.20
N GLU A 101 -10.66 -4.07 -12.16
CA GLU A 101 -11.64 -5.00 -12.72
C GLU A 101 -12.03 -6.04 -11.65
N LEU A 102 -13.34 -6.23 -11.49
CA LEU A 102 -13.89 -7.24 -10.59
C LEU A 102 -14.37 -8.43 -11.39
N HIS A 103 -14.07 -9.61 -10.88
CA HIS A 103 -14.52 -10.87 -11.47
C HIS A 103 -15.71 -11.44 -10.68
N TYR A 104 -16.49 -12.30 -11.31
CA TYR A 104 -17.56 -13.02 -10.63
C TYR A 104 -17.01 -13.83 -9.44
N ARG A 105 -17.70 -13.79 -8.29
CA ARG A 105 -17.34 -14.36 -6.97
C ARG A 105 -16.36 -13.48 -6.17
N TRP A 106 -15.27 -14.05 -5.67
CA TRP A 106 -14.39 -13.39 -4.72
C TRP A 106 -13.40 -12.47 -5.45
N ASN A 107 -13.18 -11.30 -4.87
CA ASN A 107 -12.11 -10.40 -5.27
C ASN A 107 -11.45 -9.90 -3.99
N LEU A 108 -10.13 -9.88 -3.97
CA LEU A 108 -9.40 -9.18 -2.91
C LEU A 108 -9.19 -7.74 -3.36
N ILE A 109 -9.84 -6.82 -2.65
CA ILE A 109 -9.75 -5.38 -2.86
C ILE A 109 -9.17 -4.73 -1.61
N SER A 110 -8.59 -3.55 -1.80
CA SER A 110 -8.22 -2.65 -0.68
C SER A 110 -9.43 -2.23 0.14
N LEU A 111 -9.18 -1.78 1.38
CA LEU A 111 -10.13 -0.94 2.12
C LEU A 111 -10.16 0.45 1.47
N ALA A 112 -11.35 0.93 1.10
CA ALA A 112 -11.52 2.23 0.44
C ALA A 112 -11.31 3.43 1.38
N SER A 113 -11.39 3.24 2.71
CA SER A 113 -11.07 4.24 3.74
C SER A 113 -11.22 3.61 5.15
N LEU A 114 -10.44 4.07 6.14
CA LEU A 114 -10.63 3.78 7.58
C LEU A 114 -11.12 5.02 8.35
N GLU A 115 -11.31 6.17 7.71
CA GLU A 115 -11.99 7.31 8.35
C GLU A 115 -13.47 6.99 8.51
N GLY A 116 -13.98 7.15 9.74
CA GLY A 116 -15.39 7.03 10.02
C GLY A 116 -16.16 8.03 9.16
N MET A 117 -17.06 7.53 8.31
CA MET A 117 -18.11 8.37 7.76
C MET A 117 -18.95 8.87 8.92
N ASP A 118 -18.78 10.13 9.31
CA ASP A 118 -19.82 10.84 10.05
C ASP A 118 -21.02 10.98 9.12
N VAL A 119 -22.04 10.15 9.37
CA VAL A 119 -23.35 10.30 8.74
C VAL A 119 -24.12 11.30 9.57
N GLU A 120 -24.07 12.59 9.18
CA GLU A 120 -25.05 13.54 9.69
C GLU A 120 -26.43 13.14 9.16
N LEU A 121 -27.28 12.62 10.04
CA LEU A 121 -28.70 12.49 9.80
C LEU A 121 -29.34 13.87 10.02
N HIS A 122 -29.83 14.47 8.94
CA HIS A 122 -30.81 15.56 8.98
C HIS A 122 -32.22 14.98 8.86
#